data_AF-Q32EP1-F1
#
_entry.id   AF-Q32EP1-F1
#
_cell.length_a   1.000
_cell.length_b   1.000
_cell.length_c   1.000
_cell.angle_alpha   90.00
_cell.angle_beta   90.00
_cell.angle_gamma   90.00
#
_symmetry.space_group_name_H-M   'P 1'
#
loop_
_entity.id
_entity.type
_entity.pdbx_description
1 polymer ?
#
loop_
_entity_poly.entity_id
_entity_poly.type
_entity_poly.pdbx_seq_one_letter_code
_entity_poly.pdbx_strand_id
1 'polypeptide(L)'
;MALICELDEQWSFVGSKARQHWLWYAYNTKTGGGLAYTFGPRTDETCRELLALLTPFNIGMITSDDWGSYGREVPKDKHLTG
;
A
#
# COMPACT_ATOMS: atom_id res chain seq x y z
N MET A 1 -2.84 -5.95 20.40
CA MET A 1 -1.61 -6.20 19.61
C MET A 1 -1.70 -5.36 18.35
N ALA A 2 -0.67 -4.59 18.01
CA ALA A 2 -0.63 -3.82 16.77
C ALA A 2 -0.19 -4.71 15.60
N LEU A 3 -0.71 -4.44 14.40
CA LEU A 3 -0.35 -5.14 13.17
C LEU A 3 0.88 -4.50 12.52
N ILE A 4 1.66 -5.32 11.83
CA ILE A 4 2.70 -4.85 10.90
C ILE A 4 2.20 -5.17 9.50
N CYS A 5 2.08 -4.17 8.64
CA CYS A 5 1.66 -4.38 7.27
C CYS A 5 2.70 -3.95 6.25
N GLU A 6 2.70 -4.61 5.12
CA GLU A 6 3.49 -4.28 3.93
C GLU A 6 2.57 -3.62 2.90
N LEU A 7 2.98 -2.49 2.34
CA LEU A 7 2.33 -1.85 1.21
C LEU A 7 3.14 -2.16 -0.04
N ASP A 8 2.45 -2.52 -1.10
CA ASP A 8 3.08 -2.75 -2.40
C ASP A 8 2.06 -2.50 -3.53
N GLU A 9 2.58 -2.35 -4.75
CA GLU A 9 1.79 -2.16 -5.95
C GLU A 9 2.10 -3.21 -7.02
N GLN A 10 1.06 -3.88 -7.49
CA GLN A 10 1.16 -4.82 -8.60
C GLN A 10 0.68 -4.17 -9.90
N TRP A 11 1.58 -4.09 -10.87
CA TRP A 11 1.25 -3.69 -12.24
C TRP A 11 0.58 -4.83 -13.02
N SER A 12 -0.39 -4.47 -13.85
CA SER A 12 -0.96 -5.32 -14.89
C SER A 12 -1.52 -4.49 -16.05
N PHE A 13 -2.06 -5.16 -17.07
CA PHE A 13 -2.75 -4.53 -18.21
C PHE A 13 -3.78 -5.47 -18.82
N VAL A 14 -4.81 -4.92 -19.47
CA VAL A 14 -5.84 -5.70 -20.17
C VAL A 14 -5.83 -5.37 -21.67
N GLY A 15 -5.50 -6.36 -22.49
CA GLY A 15 -5.43 -6.27 -23.95
C GLY A 15 -4.21 -5.52 -24.49
N SER A 16 -3.85 -4.37 -23.92
CA SER A 16 -2.68 -3.58 -24.33
C SER A 16 -1.96 -2.97 -23.13
N LYS A 17 -0.62 -2.94 -23.17
CA LYS A 17 0.23 -2.30 -22.14
C LYS A 17 -0.02 -0.80 -21.99
N ALA A 18 -0.63 -0.15 -22.99
CA ALA A 18 -1.07 1.24 -22.89
C ALA A 18 -2.25 1.41 -21.91
N ARG A 19 -2.99 0.33 -21.62
CA ARG A 19 -4.09 0.28 -20.65
C ARG A 19 -3.59 -0.33 -19.36
N GLN A 20 -2.78 0.44 -18.63
CA GLN A 20 -2.21 0.01 -17.36
C GLN A 20 -3.28 -0.06 -16.28
N HIS A 21 -3.15 -1.06 -15.42
CA HIS A 21 -3.93 -1.24 -14.21
C HIS A 21 -2.96 -1.49 -13.06
N TRP A 22 -3.19 -0.82 -11.95
CA TRP A 22 -2.38 -0.97 -10.76
C TRP A 22 -3.29 -1.40 -9.62
N LEU A 23 -2.93 -2.51 -9.00
CA LEU A 23 -3.47 -2.95 -7.73
C LEU A 23 -2.54 -2.41 -6.65
N TRP A 24 -3.09 -1.67 -5.71
CA TRP A 24 -2.42 -1.25 -4.49
C TRP A 24 -2.96 -2.08 -3.35
N TYR A 25 -2.10 -2.65 -2.52
CA TYR A 25 -2.56 -3.53 -1.46
C TYR A 25 -1.74 -3.37 -0.18
N ALA A 26 -2.39 -3.68 0.93
CA ALA A 26 -1.78 -3.77 2.24
C ALA A 26 -1.88 -5.20 2.75
N TYR A 27 -0.75 -5.80 3.11
CA TYR A 27 -0.64 -7.19 3.49
C TYR A 27 -0.18 -7.35 4.94
N ASN A 28 -0.83 -8.22 5.71
CA ASN A 28 -0.42 -8.54 7.07
C ASN A 28 0.78 -9.49 7.06
N THR A 29 1.95 -8.96 7.37
CA THR A 29 3.23 -9.68 7.38
C THR A 29 3.28 -10.85 8.37
N LYS A 30 2.46 -10.81 9.44
CA LYS A 30 2.46 -11.85 10.49
C LYS A 30 1.57 -13.03 10.14
N THR A 31 0.38 -12.77 9.62
CA THR A 31 -0.63 -13.82 9.37
C THR A 31 -0.77 -14.21 7.91
N GLY A 32 -0.17 -13.45 7.00
CA GLY A 32 -0.16 -13.77 5.58
C GLY A 32 -1.48 -13.46 4.84
N GLY A 33 -2.18 -12.38 5.19
CA GLY A 33 -3.47 -12.03 4.59
C GLY A 33 -3.58 -10.57 4.18
N GLY A 34 -4.34 -10.28 3.13
CA GLY A 34 -4.66 -8.91 2.73
C GLY A 34 -5.52 -8.19 3.77
N LEU A 35 -5.16 -6.95 4.08
CA LEU A 35 -5.90 -6.06 5.00
C LEU A 35 -6.81 -5.11 4.22
N ALA A 36 -6.28 -4.53 3.15
CA ALA A 36 -6.97 -3.59 2.28
C ALA A 36 -6.37 -3.65 0.88
N TYR A 37 -7.15 -3.24 -0.11
CA TYR A 37 -6.66 -3.00 -1.46
C TYR A 37 -7.51 -1.93 -2.14
N THR A 38 -6.93 -1.27 -3.13
CA THR A 38 -7.63 -0.38 -4.05
C THR A 38 -7.03 -0.50 -5.45
N PHE A 39 -7.81 -0.09 -6.45
CA PHE A 39 -7.33 0.03 -7.83
C PHE A 39 -7.30 1.50 -8.20
N GLY A 40 -6.16 1.95 -8.72
CA GLY A 40 -5.96 3.33 -9.12
C GLY A 40 -4.57 3.52 -9.70
N PRO A 41 -4.29 4.64 -10.38
CA PRO A 41 -2.98 4.89 -10.95
C PRO A 41 -1.88 4.91 -9.88
N ARG A 42 -0.61 4.89 -10.29
CA ARG A 42 0.53 5.08 -9.38
C ARG A 42 0.69 6.54 -8.99
N THR A 43 -0.19 7.04 -8.12
CA THR A 43 -0.16 8.40 -7.60
C THR A 43 -0.35 8.45 -6.09
N ASP A 44 -0.01 9.60 -5.50
CA ASP A 44 -0.15 9.85 -4.07
C ASP A 44 -1.62 9.76 -3.63
N GLU A 45 -2.58 10.11 -4.51
CA GLU A 45 -4.01 10.00 -4.23
C GLU A 45 -4.44 8.55 -3.96
N THR A 46 -4.02 7.61 -4.81
CA THR A 46 -4.33 6.19 -4.60
C THR A 46 -3.60 5.62 -3.38
N CYS A 47 -2.40 6.11 -3.07
CA CYS A 47 -1.73 5.79 -1.82
C CYS A 47 -2.55 6.23 -0.59
N ARG A 48 -3.05 7.47 -0.59
CA ARG A 48 -3.91 7.99 0.49
C ARG A 48 -5.20 7.19 0.63
N GLU A 49 -5.80 6.76 -0.48
CA GLU A 49 -6.98 5.88 -0.46
C GLU A 49 -6.67 4.55 0.24
N LEU A 50 -5.56 3.90 -0.09
CA LEU A 50 -5.14 2.67 0.58
C LEU A 50 -4.92 2.90 2.09
N LEU A 51 -4.24 3.99 2.46
CA LEU A 51 -4.00 4.35 3.86
C LEU A 51 -5.31 4.65 4.60
N ALA A 52 -6.28 5.29 3.95
CA ALA A 52 -7.61 5.54 4.52
C ALA A 52 -8.36 4.23 4.81
N LEU A 53 -8.25 3.24 3.93
CA LEU A 53 -8.82 1.89 4.15
C LEU A 53 -8.16 1.16 5.32
N LEU A 54 -6.93 1.52 5.69
CA LEU A 54 -6.23 0.96 6.85
C LEU A 54 -6.64 1.58 8.19
N THR A 55 -7.38 2.69 8.20
CA THR A 55 -7.76 3.41 9.43
C THR A 55 -8.53 2.57 10.47
N PRO A 56 -9.36 1.57 10.12
CA PRO A 56 -10.02 0.73 11.12
C PRO A 56 -9.07 -0.24 11.82
N PHE A 57 -7.87 -0.46 11.30
CA PHE A 57 -6.90 -1.39 11.84
C PHE A 57 -5.94 -0.70 12.81
N ASN A 58 -5.54 -1.41 13.86
CA ASN A 58 -4.48 -0.96 14.75
C ASN A 58 -3.10 -1.23 14.12
N ILE A 59 -2.69 -0.40 13.15
CA ILE A 59 -1.39 -0.52 12.47
C ILE A 59 -0.28 0.10 13.33
N GLY A 60 0.67 -0.74 13.73
CA GLY A 60 1.87 -0.35 14.47
C GLY A 60 3.02 0.06 13.58
N MET A 61 3.25 -0.66 12.49
CA MET A 61 4.32 -0.36 11.52
C MET A 61 3.86 -0.68 10.10
N ILE A 62 4.29 0.16 9.17
CA ILE A 62 4.07 0.06 7.74
C ILE A 62 5.43 -0.14 7.08
N THR A 63 5.55 -1.19 6.27
CA THR A 63 6.73 -1.51 5.47
C THR A 63 6.42 -1.30 4.01
N SER A 64 7.37 -0.77 3.24
CA SER A 64 7.29 -0.63 1.78
C SER A 64 8.69 -0.45 1.22
N ASP A 65 8.82 -0.40 -0.10
CA ASP A 65 10.04 0.12 -0.72
C ASP A 65 10.20 1.65 -0.48
N ASP A 66 11.28 2.22 -0.99
CA ASP A 66 11.60 3.64 -0.88
C ASP A 66 10.89 4.51 -1.94
N TRP A 67 9.86 3.99 -2.61
CA TRP A 67 9.17 4.73 -3.65
C TRP A 67 8.53 6.01 -3.10
N GLY A 68 8.64 7.08 -3.88
CA GLY A 68 8.40 8.43 -3.36
C GLY A 68 7.00 8.68 -2.81
N SER A 69 5.96 7.99 -3.32
CA SER A 69 4.60 8.12 -2.77
C SER A 69 4.55 7.66 -1.33
N TYR A 70 5.13 6.50 -1.00
CA TYR A 70 5.16 6.02 0.36
C TYR A 70 5.92 6.96 1.28
N GLY A 71 7.08 7.45 0.85
CA GLY A 71 7.86 8.42 1.64
C GLY A 71 7.15 9.76 1.89
N ARG A 72 6.17 10.14 1.05
CA ARG A 72 5.36 11.36 1.23
C ARG A 72 4.11 11.14 2.07
N GLU A 73 3.43 10.01 1.89
CA GLU A 73 2.08 9.79 2.41
C GLU A 73 2.03 8.89 3.65
N VAL A 74 2.99 7.98 3.82
CA VAL A 74 3.03 7.09 4.99
C VAL A 74 3.54 7.87 6.21
N PRO A 75 2.89 7.75 7.39
CA PRO A 75 3.37 8.37 8.62
C PRO A 75 4.80 7.93 8.96
N LYS A 76 5.73 8.89 8.98
CA LYS A 76 7.18 8.64 9.12
C LYS A 76 7.56 7.92 10.40
N ASP A 77 6.81 8.13 11.48
CA ASP A 77 7.00 7.47 12.77
C ASP A 77 6.65 5.98 12.74
N LYS A 78 5.91 5.54 11.71
CA LYS A 78 5.49 4.15 11.50
C LYS A 78 6.10 3.52 10.26
N HIS A 79 6.85 4.27 9.46
CA HIS A 79 7.33 3.83 8.15
C HIS A 79 8.72 3.21 8.26
N LEU A 80 8.86 1.97 7.83
CA LEU A 80 10.12 1.30 7.64
C LEU A 80 10.29 0.97 6.15
N THR A 81 11.22 1.64 5.49
CA THR A 81 11.57 1.38 4.08
C THR A 81 12.68 0.34 3.98
N GLY A 82 12.65 -0.53 2.97
CA GLY A 82 13.69 -1.55 2.73
C GLY A 82 13.79 -1.97 1.28
#